data_AF-A0A1H3I339-F1
#
_entry.id   AF-A0A1H3I339-F1
#
_cell.length_a   1.000
_cell.length_b   1.000
_cell.length_c   1.000
_cell.angle_alpha   90.00
_cell.angle_beta   90.00
_cell.angle_gamma   90.00
#
_symmetry.space_group_name_H-M   'P 1'
#
loop_
_entity.id
_entity.type
_entity.pdbx_description
1 polymer ?
#
loop_
_entity_poly.entity_id
_entity_poly.type
_entity_poly.pdbx_seq_one_letter_code
_entity_poly.pdbx_strand_id
1 'polypeptide(L)' 'MTRSTENGPEGRVGYWAAFGYQNHMIPVEDPRRTGSDLIALCGVMAAPEDVATRDGRPTCSVCAIEVRSGRIDLRS' A
#
# COMPACT_ATOMS: atom_id res chain seq x y z
N MET A 1 -30.12 15.81 -9.78
CA MET A 1 -29.33 14.77 -9.08
C MET A 1 -28.12 14.46 -9.95
N THR A 2 -27.03 15.20 -9.77
CA THR A 2 -25.77 14.96 -10.47
C THR A 2 -25.10 13.76 -9.84
N ARG A 3 -25.03 12.66 -10.60
CA ARG A 3 -24.32 11.43 -10.25
C ARG A 3 -22.83 11.77 -10.30
N SER A 4 -22.22 12.02 -9.14
CA SER A 4 -20.77 12.10 -9.01
C SER A 4 -20.19 10.80 -9.53
N THR A 5 -19.49 10.85 -10.66
CA THR A 5 -18.67 9.73 -11.11
C THR A 5 -17.52 9.59 -10.13
N GLU A 6 -17.63 8.59 -9.26
CA GLU A 6 -16.56 8.05 -8.44
C GLU A 6 -15.47 7.47 -9.36
N ASN A 7 -14.74 8.32 -10.06
CA ASN A 7 -13.47 7.94 -10.64
C ASN A 7 -12.50 7.86 -9.45
N GLY A 8 -12.41 6.66 -8.86
CA GLY A 8 -11.34 6.32 -7.93
C GLY A 8 -9.99 6.66 -8.56
N PRO A 9 -8.96 7.00 -7.75
CA PRO A 9 -7.68 7.46 -8.28
C PRO A 9 -7.12 6.42 -9.25
N GLU A 10 -6.89 6.86 -10.49
CA GLU A 10 -6.28 6.07 -11.55
C GLU A 10 -4.97 5.42 -11.04
N GLY A 11 -4.87 4.10 -11.19
CA GLY A 11 -3.67 3.25 -11.10
C GLY A 11 -2.57 3.72 -10.15
N ARG A 12 -2.77 3.59 -8.84
CA ARG A 12 -1.66 3.77 -7.89
C ARG A 12 -0.68 2.60 -8.05
N VAL A 13 0.61 2.89 -8.15
CA VAL A 13 1.65 1.84 -8.20
C VAL A 13 2.16 1.57 -6.78
N GLY A 14 2.42 0.31 -6.43
CA GLY A 14 2.96 -0.06 -5.11
C GLY A 14 3.91 -1.25 -5.15
N TYR A 15 4.62 -1.45 -4.04
CA TYR A 15 5.52 -2.59 -3.84
C TYR A 15 5.25 -3.27 -2.49
N TRP A 16 5.54 -4.57 -2.42
CA TRP A 16 5.45 -5.33 -1.18
C TRP A 16 6.70 -5.15 -0.34
N ALA A 17 6.51 -4.91 0.96
CA ALA A 17 7.59 -4.78 1.92
C ALA A 17 7.25 -5.45 3.25
N ALA A 18 8.27 -5.95 3.94
CA ALA A 18 8.13 -6.71 5.19
C ALA A 18 8.39 -5.80 6.39
N PHE A 19 7.37 -5.66 7.26
CA PHE A 19 7.46 -4.98 8.57
C PHE A 19 6.24 -5.37 9.42
N GLY A 20 6.27 -5.15 10.74
CA GLY A 20 5.11 -5.43 11.61
C GLY A 20 4.58 -6.88 11.54
N TYR A 21 5.50 -7.86 11.45
CA TYR A 21 5.22 -9.31 11.32
C TYR A 21 4.48 -9.75 10.05
N GLN A 22 4.22 -8.84 9.10
CA GLN A 22 3.51 -9.15 7.86
C GLN A 22 4.23 -8.53 6.64
N ASN A 23 3.78 -8.92 5.45
CA ASN A 23 4.08 -8.24 4.21
C ASN A 23 2.96 -7.25 3.90
N HIS A 24 3.31 -5.97 3.74
CA HIS A 24 2.40 -4.87 3.47
C HIS A 24 2.65 -4.27 2.09
N MET A 25 1.60 -3.72 1.48
CA MET A 25 1.69 -3.01 0.21
C MET A 25 1.91 -1.53 0.49
N ILE A 26 3.03 -0.98 0.03
CA ILE A 26 3.38 0.44 0.12
C ILE A 26 3.16 1.06 -1.26
N PRO A 27 2.26 2.03 -1.41
CA PRO A 27 2.16 2.81 -2.64
C PRO A 27 3.42 3.67 -2.82
N VAL A 28 3.90 3.77 -4.06
CA VAL A 28 5.06 4.61 -4.41
C VAL A 28 4.78 6.08 -4.09
N GLU A 29 3.55 6.52 -4.37
CA GLU A 29 3.05 7.85 -4.04
C GLU A 29 1.85 7.73 -3.10
N ASP A 30 1.94 8.35 -1.92
CA ASP A 30 0.85 8.42 -0.96
C ASP A 30 0.58 9.88 -0.56
N PRO A 31 -0.60 10.44 -0.87
CA PRO A 31 -0.93 11.82 -0.49
C PRO A 31 -1.05 12.00 1.03
N ARG A 32 -1.14 10.92 1.82
CA ARG A 32 -1.15 10.96 3.28
C ARG A 32 0.24 11.20 3.86
N ARG A 33 1.30 11.05 3.07
CA ARG A 33 2.68 11.12 3.53
C ARG A 33 3.11 12.59 3.69
N THR A 34 3.32 13.01 4.93
CA THR A 34 3.83 14.34 5.28
C THR A 34 5.31 14.33 5.68
N GLY A 35 5.93 13.15 5.79
CA GLY A 35 7.31 12.96 6.25
C GLY A 35 8.01 11.75 5.62
N SER A 36 9.05 11.24 6.30
CA SER A 36 9.83 10.09 5.85
C SER A 36 9.10 8.76 5.97
N ASP A 37 8.13 8.67 6.87
CA ASP A 37 7.42 7.43 7.18
C ASP A 37 6.71 6.87 5.96
N LEU A 38 6.79 5.54 5.85
CA LEU A 38 6.12 4.77 4.83
C LEU A 38 4.76 4.33 5.36
N ILE A 39 3.70 4.52 4.57
CA ILE A 39 2.34 4.21 4.96
C ILE A 39 1.83 3.10 4.05
N ALA A 40 1.54 1.93 4.61
CA ALA A 40 0.90 0.86 3.86
C ALA A 40 -0.57 1.19 3.52
N LEU A 41 -1.15 0.44 2.60
CA LEU A 41 -2.58 0.57 2.27
C LEU A 41 -3.49 0.35 3.47
N CYS A 42 -3.13 -0.60 4.35
CA CYS A 42 -3.86 -0.85 5.58
C CYS A 42 -3.67 0.24 6.66
N GLY A 43 -2.89 1.28 6.39
CA GLY A 43 -2.63 2.40 7.30
C GLY A 43 -1.53 2.16 8.34
N VAL A 44 -0.92 0.97 8.36
CA VAL A 44 0.25 0.72 9.22
C VAL A 44 1.42 1.55 8.69
N MET A 45 2.08 2.25 9.61
CA MET A 45 3.22 3.11 9.34
C MET A 45 4.51 2.43 9.78
N ALA A 46 5.59 2.68 9.05
CA ALA A 46 6.92 2.23 9.41
C ALA A 46 7.95 3.29 9.05
N ALA A 47 9.00 3.40 9.86
CA ALA A 47 10.18 4.17 9.49
C ALA A 47 10.90 3.44 8.34
N PRO A 48 11.52 4.15 7.37
CA PRO A 48 12.20 3.52 6.24
C PRO A 48 13.23 2.45 6.64
N GLU A 49 13.94 2.64 7.75
CA GLU A 49 14.94 1.72 8.30
C GLU A 49 14.35 0.40 8.85
N ASP A 50 13.05 0.38 9.18
CA ASP A 50 12.36 -0.79 9.71
C ASP A 50 11.78 -1.70 8.60
N VAL A 51 11.89 -1.27 7.35
CA VAL A 51 11.28 -1.94 6.20
C VAL A 51 12.31 -2.81 5.48
N ALA A 52 11.98 -4.08 5.33
CA ALA A 52 12.74 -5.02 4.50
C ALA A 52 12.01 -5.32 3.19
N THR A 53 12.73 -5.90 2.22
CA THR A 53 12.11 -6.51 1.04
C THR A 53 11.13 -7.61 1.47
N ARG A 54 10.10 -7.85 0.66
CA ARG A 54 9.13 -8.93 0.89
C ARG A 54 9.84 -10.24 1.25
N ASP A 55 9.41 -10.87 2.33
CA ASP A 55 10.01 -12.11 2.87
C ASP A 55 8.95 -13.20 3.13
N GLY A 56 9.31 -14.26 3.86
CA GLY A 56 8.43 -15.38 4.19
C GLY A 56 7.29 -15.08 5.16
N ARG A 57 7.13 -13.84 5.63
CA ARG A 57 6.02 -13.45 6.51
C ARG A 57 4.66 -13.56 5.81
N PRO A 58 3.56 -13.73 6.56
CA PRO A 58 2.23 -13.71 5.98
C PRO A 58 1.92 -12.36 5.32
N THR A 59 1.12 -12.36 4.25
CA THR A 59 0.65 -11.13 3.61
C THR A 59 -0.48 -10.51 4.43
N CYS A 60 -0.42 -9.19 4.65
CA CYS A 60 -1.50 -8.45 5.28
C CYS A 60 -2.79 -8.59 4.44
N SER A 61 -3.84 -9.12 5.05
CA SER A 61 -5.11 -9.41 4.38
C SER A 61 -5.76 -8.15 3.78
N VAL A 62 -5.71 -7.02 4.48
CA VAL A 62 -6.23 -5.73 3.99
C VAL A 62 -5.48 -5.26 2.75
N CYS A 63 -4.14 -5.29 2.80
CA CYS A 63 -3.32 -4.95 1.63
C CYS A 63 -3.60 -5.90 0.46
N ALA A 64 -3.74 -7.20 0.71
CA ALA A 64 -4.04 -8.19 -0.32
C ALA A 64 -5.39 -7.95 -1.00
N ILE A 65 -6.41 -7.53 -0.25
CA ILE A 65 -7.74 -7.20 -0.79
C ILE A 65 -7.66 -5.96 -1.69
N GLU A 66 -6.98 -4.89 -1.24
CA GLU A 66 -6.84 -3.68 -2.06
C GLU A 66 -6.08 -3.97 -3.36
N VAL A 67 -5.02 -4.78 -3.31
CA VAL A 67 -4.30 -5.23 -4.53
C VAL A 67 -5.20 -6.04 -5.45
N ARG A 68 -5.98 -6.99 -4.91
CA ARG A 68 -6.92 -7.80 -5.71
C ARG A 68 -8.05 -6.97 -6.32
N SER A 69 -8.41 -5.83 -5.70
CA SER A 69 -9.45 -4.94 -6.23
C SER A 69 -9.03 -4.19 -7.49
N GLY A 70 -7.74 -4.25 -7.87
CA GLY A 70 -7.20 -3.52 -9.03
C GLY A 70 -7.02 -2.02 -8.79
N ARG A 71 -7.22 -1.55 -7.55
CA ARG A 71 -6.97 -0.15 -7.18
C ARG A 71 -5.49 0.21 -7.16
N ILE A 72 -4.61 -0.81 -7.09
CA ILE A 72 -3.17 -0.66 -7.17
C ILE A 72 -2.54 -1.67 -8.10
N ASP A 73 -1.64 -1.17 -8.94
CA ASP A 73 -0.74 -1.96 -9.77
C ASP A 73 0.55 -2.30 -9.01
N LEU A 74 0.97 -3.55 -9.15
CA LEU A 74 2.20 -4.06 -8.57
C LEU A 74 3.40 -3.65 -9.41
N ARG A 75 4.37 -2.95 -8.81
CA ARG A 75 5.70 -2.79 -9.39
C ARG A 75 6.55 -4.02 -9.06
N SER A 76 6.98 -4.73 -10.10
CA SER A 76 7.92 -5.85 -10.04
C SER A 76 9.33 -5.39 -9.71
#